data_AF-A0AAN7E8A4-F1
#
_entry.id   AF-A0AAN7E8A4-F1
#
_cell.length_a   1.000
_cell.length_b   1.000
_cell.length_c   1.000
_cell.angle_alpha   90.00
_cell.angle_beta   90.00
_cell.angle_gamma   90.00
#
_symmetry.space_group_name_H-M   'P 1'
#
loop_
_entity.id
_entity.type
_entity.pdbx_description
1 polymer ?
#
loop_
_entity_poly.entity_id
_entity_poly.type
_entity_poly.pdbx_seq_one_letter_code
_entity_poly.pdbx_strand_id
1 'polypeptide(L)'
;MDDCLQRLIDRIDSGEDLKSLIPSDHISKLIRFRLEMQAPYISKWPQALSIQAQPLNVPTSFKQRAMLVDEIWHAVGDEASDIDWYVKRTVLGGIYSTTEIYMLTDSSPDFHDTWSFLNGRVKDAFDLKKSIQEAQYLAEAVGAGMGSSLQGFVKRAFRG
;
A
#
# COMPACT_ATOMS: atom_id res chain seq x y z
N MET A 1 1.97 -7.62 -19.30
CA MET A 1 2.11 -7.02 -17.96
C MET A 1 3.12 -5.88 -17.99
N ASP A 2 4.27 -6.09 -18.66
CA ASP A 2 5.33 -5.08 -18.79
C ASP A 2 4.88 -3.82 -19.54
N ASP A 3 4.11 -3.96 -20.62
CA ASP A 3 3.52 -2.81 -21.35
C ASP A 3 2.62 -1.94 -20.45
N CYS A 4 1.79 -2.58 -19.61
CA CYS A 4 0.94 -1.86 -18.66
C CYS A 4 1.76 -1.15 -17.57
N LEU A 5 2.89 -1.72 -17.17
CA LEU A 5 3.81 -1.09 -16.21
C LEU A 5 4.49 0.12 -16.84
N GLN A 6 5.00 0.00 -18.07
CA GLN A 6 5.61 1.12 -18.79
C GLN A 6 4.62 2.27 -18.98
N ARG A 7 3.39 1.98 -19.40
CA ARG A 7 2.33 2.99 -19.54
C ARG A 7 1.98 3.67 -18.21
N LEU A 8 2.12 2.97 -17.08
CA LEU A 8 1.93 3.56 -15.77
C LEU A 8 3.08 4.50 -15.42
N ILE A 9 4.32 4.10 -15.67
CA ILE A 9 5.51 4.93 -15.48
C ILE A 9 5.42 6.20 -16.33
N ASP A 10 5.09 6.08 -17.61
CA ASP A 10 4.92 7.23 -18.51
C ASP A 10 3.85 8.21 -17.98
N ARG A 11 2.78 7.69 -17.35
CA ARG A 11 1.72 8.48 -16.71
C ARG A 11 2.24 9.18 -15.44
N ILE A 12 3.03 8.49 -14.62
CA ILE A 12 3.66 9.05 -13.42
C ILE A 12 4.60 10.21 -13.83
N ASP A 13 5.45 9.99 -14.83
CA ASP A 13 6.41 10.97 -15.33
C ASP A 13 5.73 12.21 -15.95
N SER A 14 4.57 12.03 -16.59
CA SER A 14 3.78 13.15 -17.14
C SER A 14 3.26 14.10 -16.06
N GLY A 15 3.14 13.65 -14.81
CA GLY A 15 3.26 14.47 -13.59
C GLY A 15 2.23 15.58 -13.32
N GLU A 16 1.31 15.90 -14.23
CA GLU A 16 0.45 17.10 -14.11
C GLU A 16 -0.66 16.97 -13.04
N ASP A 17 -1.22 15.77 -12.82
CA ASP A 17 -2.41 15.58 -11.95
C ASP A 17 -2.14 14.89 -10.61
N LEU A 18 -0.89 14.49 -10.34
CA LEU A 18 -0.54 13.59 -9.23
C LEU A 18 0.20 14.29 -8.07
N LYS A 19 0.86 15.42 -8.33
CA LYS A 19 1.71 16.11 -7.33
C LYS A 19 0.95 16.85 -6.24
N SER A 20 -0.34 17.13 -6.44
CA SER A 20 -1.18 17.90 -5.51
C SER A 20 -2.07 17.04 -4.61
N LEU A 21 -2.03 15.70 -4.77
CA LEU A 21 -2.91 14.78 -4.06
C LEU A 21 -2.34 14.38 -2.70
N ILE A 22 -3.22 14.11 -1.75
CA ILE A 22 -2.83 13.42 -0.53
C ILE A 22 -2.30 12.02 -0.87
N PRO A 23 -1.33 11.46 -0.12
CA PRO A 23 -0.70 10.17 -0.44
C PRO A 23 -1.69 9.01 -0.65
N SER A 24 -2.78 8.96 0.11
CA SER A 24 -3.83 7.94 -0.03
C SER A 24 -4.55 8.02 -1.38
N ASP A 25 -4.87 9.23 -1.83
CA ASP A 25 -5.57 9.45 -3.09
C ASP A 25 -4.62 9.19 -4.26
N HIS A 26 -3.34 9.54 -4.10
CA HIS A 26 -2.30 9.24 -5.07
C HIS A 26 -2.16 7.72 -5.29
N ILE A 27 -2.03 6.95 -4.21
CA ILE A 27 -1.97 5.47 -4.28
C ILE A 27 -3.23 4.90 -4.95
N SER A 28 -4.41 5.37 -4.52
CA SER A 28 -5.68 4.88 -5.06
C SER A 28 -5.81 5.16 -6.55
N LYS A 29 -5.41 6.35 -7.01
CA LYS A 29 -5.40 6.69 -8.45
C LYS A 29 -4.43 5.82 -9.25
N LEU A 30 -3.22 5.59 -8.75
CA LEU A 30 -2.22 4.78 -9.47
C LEU A 30 -2.67 3.32 -9.61
N ILE A 31 -3.21 2.72 -8.53
CA ILE A 31 -3.78 1.37 -8.58
C ILE A 31 -4.96 1.35 -9.58
N ARG A 32 -5.85 2.34 -9.51
CA ARG A 32 -6.99 2.44 -10.41
C ARG A 32 -6.54 2.52 -11.87
N PHE A 33 -5.61 3.39 -12.24
CA PHE A 33 -5.08 3.46 -13.61
C PHE A 33 -4.53 2.12 -14.08
N ARG A 34 -3.81 1.41 -13.21
CA ARG A 34 -3.26 0.10 -13.54
C ARG A 34 -4.35 -0.96 -13.74
N LEU A 35 -5.41 -0.95 -12.95
CA LEU A 35 -6.54 -1.88 -13.08
C LEU A 35 -7.45 -1.53 -14.27
N GLU A 36 -7.64 -0.25 -14.58
CA GLU A 36 -8.39 0.22 -15.75
C GLU A 36 -7.75 -0.28 -17.07
N MET A 37 -6.42 -0.44 -17.11
CA MET A 37 -5.74 -1.08 -18.25
C MET A 37 -6.14 -2.56 -18.45
N GLN A 38 -6.67 -3.22 -17.43
CA GLN A 38 -7.14 -4.61 -17.47
C GLN A 38 -8.62 -4.71 -17.81
N ALA A 39 -9.40 -3.65 -17.62
CA ALA A 39 -10.85 -3.63 -17.86
C ALA A 39 -11.26 -4.18 -19.25
N PRO A 40 -10.58 -3.86 -20.36
CA PRO A 40 -10.92 -4.41 -21.68
C PRO A 40 -10.75 -5.94 -21.79
N TYR A 41 -9.96 -6.53 -20.89
CA TYR A 41 -9.60 -7.95 -20.88
C TYR A 41 -10.24 -8.72 -19.72
N ILE A 42 -11.16 -8.10 -18.97
CA ILE A 42 -11.69 -8.64 -17.72
C ILE A 42 -12.30 -10.05 -17.87
N SER A 43 -12.93 -10.33 -19.02
CA SER A 43 -13.53 -11.64 -19.33
C SER A 43 -12.53 -12.79 -19.45
N LYS A 44 -11.27 -12.47 -19.77
CA LYS A 44 -10.14 -13.43 -19.88
C LYS A 44 -9.14 -13.30 -18.73
N TRP A 45 -9.34 -12.32 -17.86
CA TRP A 45 -8.42 -12.01 -16.77
C TRP A 45 -8.33 -13.13 -15.73
N PRO A 46 -9.42 -13.83 -15.33
CA PRO A 46 -9.32 -14.99 -14.44
C PRO A 46 -8.38 -16.08 -14.96
N GLN A 47 -8.42 -16.36 -16.27
CA GLN A 47 -7.54 -17.33 -16.92
C GLN A 47 -6.10 -16.82 -16.94
N ALA A 48 -5.88 -15.54 -17.21
CA ALA A 48 -4.56 -14.92 -17.15
C ALA A 48 -3.95 -14.98 -15.73
N LEU A 49 -4.76 -14.78 -14.68
CA LEU A 49 -4.33 -14.93 -13.29
C LEU A 49 -4.01 -16.39 -12.95
N SER A 50 -4.81 -17.34 -13.45
CA SER A 50 -4.52 -18.77 -13.29
C SER A 50 -3.17 -19.15 -13.92
N ILE A 51 -2.86 -18.63 -15.11
CA ILE A 51 -1.57 -18.85 -15.78
C ILE A 51 -0.42 -18.25 -14.95
N GLN A 52 -0.59 -17.04 -14.41
CA GLN A 52 0.41 -16.38 -13.54
C GLN A 52 0.67 -17.17 -12.24
N ALA A 53 -0.35 -17.84 -11.72
CA ALA A 53 -0.26 -18.66 -10.51
C ALA A 53 0.40 -20.02 -10.73
N GLN A 54 0.71 -20.41 -11.98
CA GLN A 54 1.41 -21.66 -12.26
C GLN A 54 2.86 -21.60 -11.75
N PRO A 55 3.41 -22.69 -11.16
CA PRO A 55 4.74 -22.68 -10.55
C PRO A 55 5.87 -22.15 -11.46
N LEU A 56 5.77 -22.41 -12.77
CA LEU A 56 6.74 -21.93 -13.77
C LEU A 56 6.70 -20.41 -13.97
N ASN A 57 5.53 -19.79 -13.79
CA ASN A 57 5.30 -18.36 -14.03
C ASN A 57 5.30 -17.54 -12.73
N VAL A 58 5.14 -18.18 -11.56
CA VAL A 58 5.08 -17.51 -10.26
C VAL A 58 6.28 -16.59 -10.01
N PRO A 59 7.54 -17.00 -10.23
CA PRO A 59 8.68 -16.11 -9.98
C PRO A 59 8.64 -14.82 -10.82
N THR A 60 8.30 -14.95 -12.11
CA THR A 60 8.19 -13.82 -13.04
C THR A 60 7.00 -12.93 -12.69
N SER A 61 5.83 -13.53 -12.45
CA SER A 61 4.60 -12.81 -12.13
C SER A 61 4.71 -12.07 -10.80
N PHE A 62 5.36 -12.71 -9.82
CA PHE A 62 5.64 -12.08 -8.53
C PHE A 62 6.60 -10.91 -8.71
N LYS A 63 7.72 -11.09 -9.44
CA LYS A 63 8.67 -10.00 -9.73
C LYS A 63 7.99 -8.80 -10.39
N GLN A 64 7.10 -9.02 -11.36
CA GLN A 64 6.37 -7.94 -12.03
C GLN A 64 5.43 -7.20 -11.07
N ARG A 65 4.69 -7.91 -10.21
CA ARG A 65 3.86 -7.30 -9.16
C ARG A 65 4.70 -6.52 -8.16
N ALA A 66 5.84 -7.08 -7.81
CA ALA A 66 6.79 -6.49 -6.90
C ALA A 66 7.31 -5.16 -7.50
N MET A 67 7.72 -5.13 -8.76
CA MET A 67 8.15 -3.90 -9.46
C MET A 67 7.04 -2.86 -9.53
N LEU A 68 5.79 -3.26 -9.85
CA LEU A 68 4.65 -2.36 -9.86
C LEU A 68 4.45 -1.65 -8.52
N VAL A 69 4.51 -2.40 -7.41
CA VAL A 69 4.39 -1.85 -6.05
C VAL A 69 5.50 -0.86 -5.75
N ASP A 70 6.72 -1.17 -6.18
CA ASP A 70 7.89 -0.31 -5.98
C ASP A 70 7.76 1.02 -6.73
N GLU A 71 7.30 0.98 -7.99
CA GLU A 71 7.04 2.17 -8.80
C GLU A 71 5.94 3.06 -8.20
N ILE A 72 4.88 2.46 -7.67
CA ILE A 72 3.80 3.22 -7.00
C ILE A 72 4.34 3.93 -5.75
N TRP A 73 5.13 3.25 -4.92
CA TRP A 73 5.72 3.87 -3.74
C TRP A 73 6.74 4.97 -4.09
N HIS A 74 7.55 4.75 -5.13
CA HIS A 74 8.47 5.74 -5.64
C HIS A 74 7.74 7.00 -6.14
N ALA A 75 6.65 6.83 -6.88
CA ALA A 75 5.82 7.93 -7.37
C ALA A 75 5.19 8.79 -6.24
N VAL A 76 4.86 8.15 -5.11
CA VAL A 76 4.26 8.83 -3.94
C VAL A 76 5.30 9.64 -3.14
N GLY A 77 6.60 9.41 -3.38
CA GLY A 77 7.70 10.18 -2.75
C GLY A 77 7.95 9.80 -1.29
N ASP A 78 7.61 8.57 -0.89
CA ASP A 78 7.76 8.11 0.50
C ASP A 78 9.18 7.57 0.75
N GLU A 79 10.03 8.37 1.41
CA GLU A 79 11.35 7.92 1.90
C GLU A 79 11.18 7.02 3.14
N ALA A 80 10.86 5.75 2.91
CA ALA A 80 10.72 4.73 3.95
C ALA A 80 12.07 4.18 4.42
N SER A 81 12.20 3.83 5.70
CA SER A 81 13.29 2.95 6.16
C SER A 81 13.08 1.50 5.70
N ASP A 82 14.12 0.67 5.71
CA ASP A 82 14.09 -0.70 5.13
C ASP A 82 12.99 -1.61 5.70
N ILE A 83 12.65 -1.49 6.99
CA ILE A 83 11.57 -2.29 7.62
C ILE A 83 10.19 -1.78 7.18
N ASP A 84 10.02 -0.46 7.11
CA ASP A 84 8.79 0.19 6.65
C ASP A 84 8.53 -0.15 5.18
N TRP A 85 9.60 -0.28 4.38
CA TRP A 85 9.54 -0.73 2.98
C TRP A 85 8.89 -2.11 2.80
N TYR A 86 9.29 -3.15 3.54
CA TYR A 86 8.70 -4.49 3.38
C TYR A 86 7.24 -4.55 3.82
N VAL A 87 6.87 -3.79 4.85
CA VAL A 87 5.48 -3.68 5.31
C VAL A 87 4.65 -2.96 4.25
N LYS A 88 5.12 -1.81 3.76
CA LYS A 88 4.51 -1.05 2.66
C LYS A 88 4.31 -1.91 1.41
N ARG A 89 5.31 -2.71 1.04
CA ARG A 89 5.22 -3.61 -0.11
C ARG A 89 4.15 -4.68 0.07
N THR A 90 4.13 -5.31 1.24
CA THR A 90 3.15 -6.34 1.60
C THR A 90 1.74 -5.79 1.58
N VAL A 91 1.52 -4.64 2.23
CA VAL A 91 0.21 -3.99 2.30
C VAL A 91 -0.25 -3.56 0.92
N LEU A 92 0.59 -2.85 0.16
CA LEU A 92 0.21 -2.36 -1.16
C LEU A 92 -0.04 -3.50 -2.16
N GLY A 93 0.81 -4.54 -2.14
CA GLY A 93 0.62 -5.75 -2.93
C GLY A 93 -0.67 -6.50 -2.57
N GLY A 94 -1.03 -6.52 -1.28
CA GLY A 94 -2.29 -7.06 -0.78
C GLY A 94 -3.50 -6.26 -1.27
N ILE A 95 -3.45 -4.93 -1.16
CA ILE A 95 -4.51 -4.03 -1.67
C ILE A 95 -4.70 -4.23 -3.17
N TYR A 96 -3.61 -4.20 -3.96
CA TYR A 96 -3.67 -4.41 -5.40
C TYR A 96 -4.29 -5.77 -5.75
N SER A 97 -3.80 -6.85 -5.13
CA SER A 97 -4.24 -8.21 -5.47
C SER A 97 -5.70 -8.47 -5.04
N THR A 98 -6.12 -7.97 -3.89
CA THR A 98 -7.52 -8.11 -3.43
C THR A 98 -8.48 -7.26 -4.27
N THR A 99 -8.07 -6.05 -4.67
CA THR A 99 -8.88 -5.20 -5.56
C THR A 99 -8.98 -5.81 -6.96
N GLU A 100 -7.88 -6.39 -7.48
CA GLU A 100 -7.87 -7.11 -8.76
C GLU A 100 -8.84 -8.30 -8.75
N ILE A 101 -8.90 -9.07 -7.66
CA ILE A 101 -9.86 -10.17 -7.50
C ILE A 101 -11.29 -9.65 -7.37
N TYR A 102 -11.51 -8.57 -6.60
CA TYR A 102 -12.83 -7.96 -6.45
C TYR A 102 -13.39 -7.51 -7.81
N MET A 103 -12.55 -6.87 -8.63
CA MET A 103 -12.88 -6.40 -9.97
C MET A 103 -13.41 -7.50 -10.90
N LEU A 104 -12.96 -8.76 -10.71
CA LEU A 104 -13.45 -9.90 -11.50
C LEU A 104 -14.92 -10.24 -11.24
N THR A 105 -15.43 -9.86 -10.08
CA THR A 105 -16.79 -10.17 -9.62
C THR A 105 -17.73 -8.97 -9.70
N ASP A 106 -17.19 -7.79 -10.02
CA ASP A 106 -17.92 -6.54 -10.06
C ASP A 106 -18.72 -6.42 -11.37
N SER A 107 -20.02 -6.17 -11.23
CA SER A 107 -20.96 -5.94 -12.33
C SER A 107 -21.56 -4.53 -12.32
N SER A 108 -21.06 -3.66 -11.43
CA SER A 108 -21.44 -2.27 -11.36
C SER A 108 -20.96 -1.49 -12.60
N PRO A 109 -21.69 -0.42 -13.00
CA PRO A 109 -21.25 0.44 -14.09
C PRO A 109 -19.84 1.00 -13.82
N ASP A 110 -18.97 0.91 -14.83
CA ASP A 110 -17.57 1.39 -14.80
C ASP A 110 -16.75 0.91 -13.58
N PHE A 111 -17.08 -0.25 -13.00
CA PHE A 111 -16.42 -0.83 -11.81
C PHE A 111 -16.48 0.07 -10.57
N HIS A 112 -17.56 0.85 -10.42
CA HIS A 112 -17.75 1.77 -9.29
C HIS A 112 -17.52 1.10 -7.91
N ASP A 113 -18.01 -0.13 -7.73
CA ASP A 113 -17.88 -0.84 -6.47
C ASP A 113 -16.43 -1.27 -6.20
N THR A 114 -15.69 -1.64 -7.25
CA THR A 114 -14.23 -1.90 -7.17
C THR A 114 -13.48 -0.67 -6.69
N TRP A 115 -13.80 0.52 -7.22
CA TRP A 115 -13.12 1.76 -6.82
C TRP A 115 -13.47 2.17 -5.39
N SER A 116 -14.71 1.93 -4.97
CA SER A 116 -15.12 2.13 -3.57
C SER A 116 -14.39 1.17 -2.63
N PHE A 117 -14.26 -0.10 -3.03
CA PHE A 117 -13.48 -1.11 -2.29
C PHE A 117 -12.01 -0.70 -2.16
N LEU A 118 -11.38 -0.29 -3.27
CA LEU A 118 -10.00 0.19 -3.31
C LEU A 118 -9.75 1.34 -2.34
N ASN A 119 -10.57 2.39 -2.43
CA ASN A 119 -10.45 3.56 -1.56
C ASN A 119 -10.59 3.18 -0.08
N GLY A 120 -11.51 2.26 0.24
CA GLY A 120 -11.67 1.71 1.58
C GLY A 120 -10.42 0.98 2.07
N ARG A 121 -9.81 0.11 1.25
CA ARG A 121 -8.60 -0.63 1.62
C ARG A 121 -7.37 0.26 1.78
N VAL A 122 -7.24 1.28 0.94
CA VAL A 122 -6.17 2.28 1.09
C VAL A 122 -6.38 3.06 2.39
N LYS A 123 -7.59 3.53 2.66
CA LYS A 123 -7.91 4.20 3.93
C LYS A 123 -7.55 3.35 5.15
N ASP A 124 -7.94 2.07 5.15
CA ASP A 124 -7.62 1.14 6.25
C ASP A 124 -6.10 1.04 6.48
N ALA A 125 -5.29 1.04 5.41
CA ALA A 125 -3.84 0.97 5.51
C ALA A 125 -3.23 2.22 6.16
N PHE A 126 -3.73 3.42 5.82
CA PHE A 126 -3.30 4.66 6.46
C PHE A 126 -3.76 4.76 7.91
N ASP A 127 -4.98 4.33 8.21
CA ASP A 127 -5.52 4.30 9.58
C ASP A 127 -4.73 3.31 10.45
N LEU A 128 -4.33 2.15 9.89
CA LEU A 128 -3.45 1.19 10.55
C LEU A 128 -2.06 1.78 10.84
N LYS A 129 -1.44 2.45 9.85
CA LYS A 129 -0.15 3.13 10.02
C LYS A 129 -0.23 4.14 11.17
N LYS A 130 -1.28 4.97 11.19
CA LYS A 130 -1.52 5.95 12.25
C LYS A 130 -1.68 5.30 13.62
N SER A 131 -2.47 4.22 13.71
CA SER A 131 -2.71 3.50 14.97
C SER A 131 -1.42 2.90 15.55
N ILE A 132 -0.55 2.35 14.69
CA ILE A 132 0.77 1.83 15.09
C ILE A 132 1.66 2.96 15.62
N GLN A 133 1.69 4.10 14.92
CA GLN A 133 2.47 5.26 15.36
C GLN A 133 2.00 5.78 16.72
N GLU A 134 0.68 5.95 16.91
CA GLU A 134 0.11 6.37 18.18
C GLU A 134 0.46 5.41 19.32
N ALA A 135 0.42 4.09 19.07
CA ALA A 135 0.83 3.10 20.06
C ALA A 135 2.32 3.19 20.44
N GLN A 136 3.20 3.43 19.45
CA GLN A 136 4.64 3.64 19.70
C GLN A 136 4.89 4.90 20.53
N TYR A 137 4.26 6.03 20.17
CA TYR A 137 4.37 7.28 20.93
C TYR A 137 3.86 7.12 22.37
N LEU A 138 2.75 6.42 22.59
CA LEU A 138 2.24 6.13 23.93
C LEU A 138 3.22 5.28 24.74
N ALA A 139 3.81 4.25 24.13
CA ALA A 139 4.80 3.40 24.80
C ALA A 139 6.05 4.19 25.21
N GLU A 140 6.55 5.06 24.33
CA GLU A 140 7.68 5.95 24.62
C GLU A 140 7.37 6.96 25.73
N ALA A 141 6.22 7.61 25.67
CA ALA A 141 5.79 8.58 26.68
C ALA A 141 5.64 7.95 28.06
N VAL A 142 5.05 6.75 28.13
CA VAL A 142 4.91 5.98 29.37
C VAL A 142 6.28 5.51 29.89
N GLY A 143 7.18 5.08 29.00
CA GLY A 143 8.55 4.70 29.37
C GLY A 143 9.38 5.87 29.92
N ALA A 144 9.33 7.03 29.25
CA ALA A 144 10.00 8.25 29.69
C ALA A 144 9.41 8.80 31.00
N GLY A 145 8.08 8.73 31.16
CA GLY A 145 7.37 9.09 32.39
C GLY A 145 7.76 8.20 33.58
N MET A 146 7.85 6.88 33.38
CA MET A 146 8.27 5.95 34.43
C MET A 146 9.76 6.10 34.80
N GLY A 147 10.63 6.42 33.84
CA GLY A 147 12.06 6.64 34.10
C GLY A 147 12.33 7.84 35.02
N SER A 148 11.60 8.95 34.81
CA SER A 148 11.73 10.15 35.65
C SER A 148 11.07 10.00 37.03
N SER A 149 9.91 9.32 37.12
CA SER A 149 9.25 9.06 38.40
C SER A 149 10.02 8.06 39.27
N LEU A 150 10.62 7.02 38.67
CA LEU A 150 11.44 6.05 39.41
C LEU A 150 12.75 6.68 39.92
N GLN A 151 13.40 7.55 39.14
CA GLN A 151 14.56 8.31 39.64
C GLN A 151 14.19 9.22 40.83
N GLY A 152 13.02 9.86 40.79
CA GLY A 152 12.51 10.66 41.90
C GLY A 152 12.28 9.85 43.18
N PHE A 153 11.70 8.65 43.07
CA PHE A 153 11.46 7.76 44.21
C PHE A 153 12.75 7.14 44.76
N VAL A 154 13.66 6.68 43.90
CA VAL A 154 14.94 6.10 44.32
C VAL A 154 15.81 7.15 45.02
N LYS A 155 15.91 8.38 44.47
CA LYS A 155 16.68 9.45 45.09
C LYS A 155 16.11 9.92 46.43
N ARG A 156 14.81 9.71 46.68
CA ARG A 156 14.15 10.01 47.96
C ARG A 156 14.31 8.87 48.98
N ALA A 157 14.41 7.62 48.53
CA ALA A 157 14.63 6.45 49.38
C ALA A 157 16.08 6.30 49.87
N PHE A 158 17.07 6.74 49.07
CA PHE A 158 18.50 6.67 49.43
C PHE A 158 19.04 7.91 50.17
N ARG A 159 18.17 8.83 50.58
CA ARG A 159 18.54 10.10 51.23
C ARG A 159 17.84 10.30 52.59
N GLY A 160 17.28 9.23 53.16
CA GLY A 160 16.69 9.16 54.50
C GLY A 160 17.49 8.22 55.39
#